data_AF-A0A5J4WT81-F1
#
_entry.id   AF-A0A5J4WT81-F1
#
_cell.length_a   1.000
_cell.length_b   1.000
_cell.length_c   1.000
_cell.angle_alpha   90.00
_cell.angle_beta   90.00
_cell.angle_gamma   90.00
#
_symmetry.space_group_name_H-M   'P 1'
#
loop_
_entity.id
_entity.type
_entity.pdbx_description
1 polymer ?
#
loop_
_entity_poly.entity_id
_entity_poly.type
_entity_poly.pdbx_seq_one_letter_code
_entity_poly.pdbx_strand_id
1 'polypeptide(L)'
;MISSDCSAVQETSDLIQQSDSADYCFVKAKQMNINYTFSYNGQILSQKLVRVVCDAVPGADEFITDTRIKLFLEQLQQKAGLLVEEAIRAIVLLHRFIVKQSAKDIQVLKVSNVGTLIIISFILAMKLNRDKIPNNRFFANMFGIHIFNLNLSEISFLQIIDFETWVEFENHSLFQVVPLINETIIIQ
;
A
#
# COMPACT_ATOMS: atom_id res chain seq x y z
N MET A 1 39.42 3.57 -58.82
CA MET A 1 39.39 4.33 -57.56
C MET A 1 38.02 4.94 -57.41
N ILE A 2 37.28 4.51 -56.39
CA ILE A 2 36.50 5.31 -55.42
C ILE A 2 35.71 4.27 -54.61
N SER A 3 36.13 4.09 -53.36
CA SER A 3 35.39 3.39 -52.30
C SER A 3 34.72 4.42 -51.41
N SER A 4 33.73 3.96 -50.63
CA SER A 4 33.14 4.63 -49.46
C SER A 4 32.26 5.85 -49.77
N ASP A 5 31.10 6.08 -49.17
CA ASP A 5 30.61 5.68 -47.84
C ASP A 5 29.11 5.39 -47.87
N CYS A 6 28.69 4.35 -47.18
CA CYS A 6 27.29 4.08 -46.84
C CYS A 6 27.23 3.80 -45.33
N SER A 7 27.46 4.85 -44.54
CA SER A 7 27.65 4.73 -43.08
C SER A 7 26.60 5.50 -42.27
N ALA A 8 25.66 6.22 -42.90
CA ALA A 8 24.77 7.15 -42.20
C ALA A 8 23.38 6.57 -41.84
N VAL A 9 23.06 5.33 -42.21
CA VAL A 9 21.73 4.73 -41.99
C VAL A 9 21.74 3.67 -40.88
N GLN A 10 22.91 3.28 -40.36
CA GLN A 10 23.03 2.24 -39.33
C GLN A 10 23.06 2.79 -37.90
N GLU A 11 23.47 4.05 -37.69
CA GLU A 11 23.58 4.63 -36.34
C GLU A 11 22.24 5.06 -35.72
N THR A 12 21.18 5.24 -36.50
CA THR A 12 19.88 5.70 -35.99
C THR A 12 18.98 4.57 -35.48
N SER A 13 19.15 3.32 -35.93
CA SER A 13 18.42 2.18 -35.35
C SER A 13 18.96 1.77 -33.99
N ASP A 14 20.28 1.86 -33.82
CA ASP A 14 20.97 1.41 -32.61
C ASP A 14 20.73 2.38 -31.44
N LEU A 15 20.56 3.67 -31.71
CA LEU A 15 20.19 4.68 -30.70
C LEU A 15 18.72 4.56 -30.23
N ILE A 16 17.80 4.13 -31.10
CA ILE A 16 16.39 3.91 -30.73
C ILE A 16 16.22 2.59 -29.95
N GLN A 17 17.00 1.55 -30.24
CA GLN A 17 17.00 0.31 -29.46
C GLN A 17 17.67 0.47 -28.08
N GLN A 18 18.63 1.37 -27.94
CA GLN A 18 19.27 1.66 -26.66
C GLN A 18 18.38 2.47 -25.71
N SER A 19 17.55 3.40 -26.21
CA SER A 19 16.63 4.18 -25.34
C SER A 19 15.54 3.31 -24.71
N ASP A 20 14.94 2.41 -25.49
CA ASP A 20 13.89 1.50 -25.00
C ASP A 20 14.43 0.46 -24.01
N SER A 21 15.68 0.01 -24.20
CA SER A 21 16.36 -0.94 -23.31
C SER A 21 16.78 -0.30 -21.98
N ALA A 22 17.25 0.95 -22.01
CA ALA A 22 17.63 1.70 -20.82
C ALA A 22 16.41 2.04 -19.94
N ASP A 23 15.30 2.48 -20.56
CA ASP A 23 14.04 2.73 -19.85
C ASP A 23 13.44 1.46 -19.26
N TYR A 24 13.47 0.34 -20.00
CA TYR A 24 13.03 -0.96 -19.49
C TYR A 24 13.88 -1.43 -18.29
N CYS A 25 15.20 -1.29 -18.36
CA CYS A 25 16.10 -1.62 -17.26
C CYS A 25 15.87 -0.73 -16.04
N PHE A 26 15.64 0.57 -16.24
CA PHE A 26 15.36 1.52 -15.16
C PHE A 26 14.04 1.21 -14.45
N VAL A 27 12.96 0.96 -15.20
CA VAL A 27 11.65 0.58 -14.63
C VAL A 27 11.75 -0.75 -13.88
N LYS A 28 12.48 -1.72 -14.43
CA LYS A 28 12.69 -3.03 -13.80
C LYS A 28 13.51 -2.93 -12.51
N ALA A 29 14.57 -2.13 -12.50
CA ALA A 29 15.39 -1.88 -11.30
C ALA A 29 14.59 -1.14 -10.22
N LYS A 30 13.79 -0.14 -10.58
CA LYS A 30 12.88 0.57 -9.66
C LYS A 30 11.83 -0.38 -9.07
N GLN A 31 11.24 -1.25 -9.88
CA GLN A 31 10.29 -2.27 -9.41
C GLN A 31 10.95 -3.29 -8.47
N MET A 32 12.17 -3.74 -8.76
CA MET A 32 12.92 -4.64 -7.88
C MET A 32 13.27 -3.99 -6.54
N ASN A 33 13.65 -2.72 -6.54
CA ASN A 33 13.95 -1.95 -5.33
C ASN A 33 12.68 -1.74 -4.46
N ILE A 34 11.55 -1.43 -5.09
CA ILE A 34 10.24 -1.35 -4.40
C ILE A 34 9.84 -2.71 -3.81
N ASN A 35 10.05 -3.80 -4.55
CA ASN A 35 9.74 -5.15 -4.08
C ASN A 35 10.61 -5.56 -2.88
N TYR A 36 11.91 -5.24 -2.92
CA TYR A 36 12.85 -5.53 -1.82
C TYR A 36 12.50 -4.72 -0.56
N THR A 37 12.24 -3.42 -0.72
CA THR A 37 11.86 -2.51 0.36
C THR A 37 10.55 -2.93 1.03
N PHE A 38 9.55 -3.34 0.25
CA PHE A 38 8.29 -3.84 0.80
C PHE A 38 8.45 -5.21 1.49
N SER A 39 9.29 -6.10 0.94
CA SER A 39 9.56 -7.41 1.55
C SER A 39 10.20 -7.29 2.93
N TYR A 40 11.19 -6.38 3.08
CA TYR A 40 11.83 -6.10 4.36
C TYR A 40 10.87 -5.42 5.35
N ASN A 41 10.13 -4.41 4.91
CA ASN A 41 9.19 -3.68 5.78
C ASN A 41 7.91 -4.48 6.09
N GLY A 42 7.56 -5.47 5.27
CA GLY A 42 6.32 -6.23 5.37
C GLY A 42 6.15 -6.95 6.70
N GLN A 43 7.23 -7.44 7.31
CA GLN A 43 7.18 -8.07 8.64
C GLN A 43 6.84 -7.04 9.73
N ILE A 44 7.50 -5.88 9.72
CA ILE A 44 7.28 -4.81 10.71
C ILE A 44 5.86 -4.25 10.58
N LEU A 45 5.40 -4.01 9.35
CA LEU A 45 4.04 -3.55 9.07
C LEU A 45 3.00 -4.57 9.52
N SER A 46 3.25 -5.86 9.27
CA SER A 46 2.37 -6.95 9.68
C SER A 46 2.21 -6.98 11.19
N GLN A 47 3.31 -7.02 11.94
CA GLN A 47 3.31 -7.04 13.40
C GLN A 47 2.60 -5.81 14.00
N LYS A 48 2.83 -4.62 13.42
CA LYS A 48 2.14 -3.39 13.85
C LYS A 48 0.64 -3.48 13.62
N LEU A 49 0.20 -3.95 12.45
CA LEU A 49 -1.21 -4.07 12.13
C LEU A 49 -1.90 -5.12 13.02
N VAL A 50 -1.27 -6.29 13.22
CA VAL A 50 -1.78 -7.33 14.12
C VAL A 50 -1.94 -6.78 15.53
N ARG A 51 -0.94 -6.07 16.06
CA ARG A 51 -1.02 -5.45 17.38
C ARG A 51 -2.18 -4.46 17.48
N VAL A 52 -2.29 -3.52 16.54
CA VAL A 52 -3.39 -2.52 16.52
C VAL A 52 -4.76 -3.21 16.54
N VAL A 53 -4.92 -4.31 15.81
CA VAL A 53 -6.18 -5.03 15.71
C VAL A 53 -6.48 -5.86 16.95
N CYS A 54 -5.52 -6.67 17.40
CA CYS A 54 -5.72 -7.61 18.51
C CYS A 54 -5.85 -6.89 19.86
N ASP A 55 -5.19 -5.74 20.02
CA ASP A 55 -5.37 -4.89 21.22
C ASP A 55 -6.80 -4.32 21.30
N ALA A 56 -7.47 -4.14 20.15
CA ALA A 56 -8.80 -3.53 20.06
C ALA A 56 -9.96 -4.54 20.00
N VAL A 57 -9.70 -5.78 19.55
CA VAL A 57 -10.73 -6.78 19.27
C VAL A 57 -10.36 -8.11 19.92
N PRO A 58 -10.88 -8.41 21.12
CA PRO A 58 -10.66 -9.69 21.78
C PRO A 58 -11.08 -10.86 20.89
N GLY A 59 -10.22 -11.88 20.77
CA GLY A 59 -10.42 -13.05 19.92
C GLY A 59 -10.10 -12.86 18.43
N ALA A 60 -9.64 -11.67 18.02
CA ALA A 60 -9.20 -11.47 16.63
C ALA A 60 -7.90 -12.22 16.31
N ASP A 61 -7.09 -12.56 17.32
CA ASP A 61 -5.82 -13.28 17.19
C ASP A 61 -5.98 -14.70 16.62
N GLU A 62 -7.16 -15.30 16.74
CA GLU A 62 -7.49 -16.57 16.06
C GLU A 62 -7.47 -16.45 14.53
N PHE A 63 -7.73 -15.26 14.00
CA PHE A 63 -7.90 -15.03 12.57
C PHE A 63 -6.87 -14.08 11.96
N ILE A 64 -6.41 -13.11 12.75
CA ILE A 64 -5.51 -12.02 12.36
C ILE A 64 -4.12 -12.33 12.93
N THR A 65 -3.32 -13.00 12.12
CA THR A 65 -1.95 -13.41 12.47
C THR A 65 -0.92 -12.71 11.59
N ASP A 66 0.32 -12.62 12.06
CA ASP A 66 1.43 -12.00 11.31
C ASP A 66 1.59 -12.60 9.91
N THR A 67 1.44 -13.93 9.79
CA THR A 67 1.54 -14.63 8.51
C THR A 67 0.41 -14.24 7.56
N ARG A 68 -0.84 -14.19 8.05
CA ARG A 68 -1.99 -13.86 7.21
C ARG A 68 -1.97 -12.40 6.78
N ILE A 69 -1.59 -11.51 7.68
CA ILE A 69 -1.44 -10.09 7.35
C ILE A 69 -0.30 -9.89 6.35
N LYS A 70 0.84 -10.58 6.49
CA LYS A 70 1.93 -10.51 5.50
C LYS A 70 1.46 -10.94 4.12
N LEU A 71 0.74 -12.07 4.01
CA LEU A 71 0.17 -12.53 2.75
C LEU A 71 -0.84 -11.54 2.16
N PHE A 72 -1.65 -10.91 3.01
CA PHE A 72 -2.58 -9.85 2.59
C PHE A 72 -1.84 -8.64 2.01
N LEU A 73 -0.76 -8.19 2.68
CA LEU A 73 0.09 -7.08 2.21
C LEU A 73 0.76 -7.41 0.88
N GLU A 74 1.32 -8.61 0.74
CA GLU A 74 1.92 -9.10 -0.51
C GLU A 74 0.89 -9.16 -1.65
N GLN A 75 -0.33 -9.63 -1.36
CA GLN A 75 -1.40 -9.67 -2.35
C GLN A 75 -1.80 -8.27 -2.82
N LEU A 76 -1.92 -7.30 -1.90
CA LEU A 76 -2.20 -5.91 -2.25
C LEU A 76 -1.07 -5.27 -3.05
N GLN A 77 0.18 -5.55 -2.69
CA GLN A 77 1.34 -5.09 -3.45
C GLN A 77 1.32 -5.64 -4.88
N GLN A 78 1.15 -6.96 -5.04
CA GLN A 78 1.20 -7.60 -6.35
C GLN A 78 0.04 -7.21 -7.27
N LYS A 79 -1.18 -7.08 -6.72
CA LYS A 79 -2.39 -6.85 -7.52
C LYS A 79 -2.74 -5.38 -7.67
N ALA A 80 -2.41 -4.55 -6.70
CA ALA A 80 -2.82 -3.14 -6.64
C ALA A 80 -1.65 -2.16 -6.52
N GLY A 81 -0.41 -2.66 -6.46
CA GLY A 81 0.81 -1.85 -6.40
C GLY A 81 0.96 -1.11 -5.08
N LEU A 82 0.48 -1.65 -3.96
CA LEU A 82 0.56 -1.02 -2.63
C LEU A 82 1.98 -0.55 -2.29
N LEU A 83 2.09 0.70 -1.82
CA LEU A 83 3.33 1.31 -1.35
C LEU A 83 3.46 1.19 0.17
N VAL A 84 4.69 1.27 0.68
CA VAL A 84 4.97 1.19 2.13
C VAL A 84 4.29 2.34 2.86
N GLU A 85 4.36 3.55 2.32
CA GLU A 85 3.77 4.76 2.87
C GLU A 85 2.25 4.64 3.02
N GLU A 86 1.60 4.02 2.04
CA GLU A 86 0.16 3.75 2.06
C GLU A 86 -0.20 2.69 3.09
N ALA A 87 0.61 1.64 3.21
CA ALA A 87 0.42 0.64 4.25
C ALA A 87 0.50 1.26 5.64
N ILE A 88 1.45 2.18 5.87
CA ILE A 88 1.53 2.84 7.17
C ILE A 88 0.36 3.80 7.38
N ARG A 89 -0.04 4.59 6.38
CA ARG A 89 -1.23 5.44 6.46
C ARG A 89 -2.48 4.62 6.75
N ALA A 90 -2.64 3.44 6.16
CA ALA A 90 -3.75 2.54 6.43
C ALA A 90 -3.79 2.11 7.91
N ILE A 91 -2.65 1.72 8.48
CA ILE A 91 -2.53 1.37 9.90
C ILE A 91 -2.92 2.55 10.79
N VAL A 92 -2.47 3.78 10.47
CA VAL A 92 -2.83 4.99 11.20
C VAL A 92 -4.34 5.28 11.11
N LEU A 93 -4.93 5.17 9.91
CA LEU A 93 -6.37 5.37 9.72
C LEU A 93 -7.19 4.33 10.51
N LEU A 94 -6.76 3.07 10.52
CA LEU A 94 -7.43 2.02 11.30
C LEU A 94 -7.32 2.28 12.80
N HIS A 95 -6.15 2.68 13.29
CA HIS A 95 -5.98 3.06 14.69
C HIS A 95 -6.86 4.27 15.05
N ARG A 96 -6.95 5.29 14.18
CA ARG A 96 -7.84 6.44 14.36
C ARG A 96 -9.31 6.01 14.43
N PHE A 97 -9.73 5.10 13.56
CA PHE A 97 -11.07 4.51 13.61
C PHE A 97 -11.35 3.85 14.95
N ILE A 98 -10.43 3.03 15.46
CA ILE A 98 -10.56 2.35 16.76
C ILE A 98 -10.71 3.36 17.90
N VAL A 99 -9.88 4.40 17.94
CA VAL A 99 -9.95 5.42 19.00
C VAL A 99 -11.26 6.20 18.92
N LYS A 100 -11.66 6.62 17.72
CA LYS A 100 -12.86 7.46 17.54
C LYS A 100 -14.16 6.72 17.76
N GLN A 101 -14.26 5.45 17.35
CA GLN A 101 -15.47 4.68 17.63
C GLN A 101 -15.67 4.53 19.15
N SER A 102 -14.59 4.31 19.91
CA SER A 102 -14.65 4.18 21.37
C SER A 102 -15.00 5.51 22.04
N ALA A 103 -14.42 6.62 21.58
CA ALA A 103 -14.75 7.95 22.08
C ALA A 103 -16.22 8.35 21.83
N LYS A 104 -16.85 7.79 20.79
CA LYS A 104 -18.25 8.03 20.44
C LYS A 104 -19.22 7.03 21.08
N ASP A 105 -18.72 6.07 21.86
CA ASP A 105 -19.50 4.95 22.39
C ASP A 105 -20.22 4.14 21.29
N ILE A 106 -19.56 4.01 20.13
CA ILE A 106 -20.04 3.26 18.97
C ILE A 106 -19.19 1.99 18.84
N GLN A 107 -19.75 0.84 19.18
CA GLN A 107 -19.01 -0.44 19.11
C GLN A 107 -19.28 -1.18 17.78
N VAL A 108 -18.70 -0.67 16.69
CA VAL A 108 -18.87 -1.23 15.34
C VAL A 108 -17.82 -2.29 15.01
N LEU A 109 -16.57 -2.13 15.46
CA LEU A 109 -15.52 -3.11 15.23
C LEU A 109 -15.76 -4.39 16.03
N LYS A 110 -15.81 -5.52 15.33
CA LYS A 110 -16.04 -6.86 15.89
C LYS A 110 -15.20 -7.88 15.13
N VAL A 111 -15.01 -9.07 15.73
CA VAL A 111 -14.29 -10.17 15.08
C VAL A 111 -14.87 -10.51 13.70
N SER A 112 -16.21 -10.43 13.54
CA SER A 112 -16.88 -10.76 12.28
C SER A 112 -16.67 -9.76 11.13
N ASN A 113 -16.24 -8.53 11.40
CA ASN A 113 -16.08 -7.48 10.38
C ASN A 113 -14.68 -6.85 10.33
N VAL A 114 -13.77 -7.25 11.22
CA VAL A 114 -12.41 -6.70 11.32
C VAL A 114 -11.64 -6.83 10.00
N GLY A 115 -11.75 -7.96 9.30
CA GLY A 115 -11.10 -8.16 8.00
C GLY A 115 -11.56 -7.14 6.95
N THR A 116 -12.86 -6.85 6.89
CA THR A 116 -13.41 -5.83 5.99
C THR A 116 -12.89 -4.45 6.36
N LEU A 117 -12.85 -4.09 7.65
CA LEU A 117 -12.37 -2.77 8.08
C LEU A 117 -10.86 -2.59 7.85
N ILE A 118 -10.06 -3.65 7.98
CA ILE A 118 -8.67 -3.66 7.53
C ILE A 118 -8.63 -3.34 6.03
N ILE A 119 -9.35 -4.09 5.18
CA ILE A 119 -9.39 -3.84 3.73
C ILE A 119 -9.77 -2.38 3.40
N ILE A 120 -10.80 -1.85 4.05
CA ILE A 120 -11.24 -0.46 3.83
C ILE A 120 -10.14 0.54 4.18
N SER A 121 -9.43 0.36 5.29
CA SER A 121 -8.34 1.27 5.68
C SER A 121 -7.23 1.35 4.61
N PHE A 122 -6.90 0.22 3.96
CA PHE A 122 -5.92 0.18 2.88
C PHE A 122 -6.45 0.80 1.59
N ILE A 123 -7.70 0.55 1.23
CA ILE A 123 -8.34 1.19 0.06
C ILE A 123 -8.34 2.72 0.24
N LEU A 124 -8.72 3.21 1.42
CA LEU A 124 -8.73 4.64 1.71
C LEU A 124 -7.33 5.24 1.63
N ALA A 125 -6.33 4.62 2.26
CA ALA A 125 -4.95 5.10 2.18
C ALA A 125 -4.47 5.22 0.73
N MET A 126 -4.71 4.21 -0.10
CA MET A 126 -4.34 4.29 -1.51
C MET A 126 -5.11 5.38 -2.28
N LYS A 127 -6.41 5.57 -2.01
CA LYS A 127 -7.23 6.61 -2.67
C LYS A 127 -6.77 8.02 -2.31
N LEU A 128 -6.33 8.23 -1.07
CA LEU A 128 -5.88 9.53 -0.57
C LEU A 128 -4.48 9.90 -1.09
N ASN A 129 -3.71 8.93 -1.57
CA ASN A 129 -2.30 9.09 -1.92
C ASN A 129 -2.01 9.03 -3.43
N ARG A 130 -3.00 8.75 -4.26
CA ARG A 130 -2.82 8.56 -5.71
C ARG A 130 -3.79 9.40 -6.52
N ASP A 131 -3.31 9.91 -7.65
CA ASP A 131 -4.16 10.53 -8.66
C ASP A 131 -5.03 9.52 -9.41
N LYS A 132 -4.57 8.27 -9.52
CA LYS A 132 -5.26 7.17 -10.20
C LYS A 132 -5.17 5.89 -9.39
N ILE A 133 -6.31 5.24 -9.18
CA ILE A 133 -6.43 4.00 -8.42
C ILE A 133 -7.57 3.12 -8.99
N PRO A 134 -7.47 1.78 -8.90
CA PRO A 134 -8.62 0.92 -9.17
C PRO A 134 -9.85 1.32 -8.35
N ASN A 135 -11.03 1.18 -8.95
CA ASN A 135 -12.29 1.46 -8.27
C ASN A 135 -12.66 0.37 -7.25
N ASN A 136 -13.69 0.59 -6.44
CA ASN A 136 -14.13 -0.37 -5.43
C ASN A 136 -14.54 -1.73 -6.01
N ARG A 137 -14.99 -1.81 -7.27
CA ARG A 137 -15.33 -3.09 -7.91
C ARG A 137 -14.10 -3.99 -8.05
N PHE A 138 -12.94 -3.41 -8.35
CA PHE A 138 -11.68 -4.15 -8.38
C PHE A 138 -11.40 -4.81 -7.02
N PHE A 139 -11.45 -4.03 -5.93
CA PHE A 139 -11.17 -4.54 -4.58
C PHE A 139 -12.24 -5.53 -4.09
N ALA A 140 -13.51 -5.27 -4.39
CA ALA A 140 -14.63 -6.16 -4.09
C ALA A 140 -14.40 -7.55 -4.70
N ASN A 141 -14.03 -7.59 -6.00
CA ASN A 141 -13.70 -8.83 -6.68
C ASN A 141 -12.45 -9.51 -6.10
N MET A 142 -11.41 -8.72 -5.78
CA MET A 142 -10.15 -9.24 -5.26
C MET A 142 -10.29 -9.96 -3.92
N PHE A 143 -11.18 -9.48 -3.06
CA PHE A 143 -11.39 -10.02 -1.70
C PHE A 143 -12.68 -10.82 -1.54
N GLY A 144 -13.46 -11.00 -2.62
CA GLY A 144 -14.75 -11.70 -2.55
C GLY A 144 -15.81 -10.99 -1.70
N ILE A 145 -15.73 -9.65 -1.59
CA ILE A 145 -16.68 -8.84 -0.84
C ILE A 145 -17.73 -8.30 -1.81
N HIS A 146 -19.01 -8.37 -1.42
CA HIS A 146 -20.06 -7.76 -2.22
C HIS A 146 -19.86 -6.24 -2.32
N ILE A 147 -19.88 -5.68 -3.54
CA ILE A 147 -19.56 -4.26 -3.80
C ILE A 147 -20.38 -3.28 -2.96
N PHE A 148 -21.66 -3.59 -2.72
CA PHE A 148 -22.51 -2.77 -1.85
C PHE A 148 -21.97 -2.71 -0.42
N ASN A 149 -21.55 -3.84 0.14
CA ASN A 149 -21.00 -3.91 1.50
C ASN A 149 -19.67 -3.18 1.60
N LEU A 150 -18.83 -3.27 0.55
CA LEU A 150 -17.56 -2.55 0.50
C LEU A 150 -17.78 -1.03 0.48
N ASN A 151 -18.66 -0.54 -0.41
CA ASN A 151 -18.98 0.88 -0.49
C ASN A 151 -19.61 1.42 0.80
N LEU A 152 -20.53 0.65 1.40
CA LEU A 152 -21.16 1.02 2.67
C LEU A 152 -20.14 1.06 3.81
N SER A 153 -19.26 0.06 3.89
CA SER A 153 -18.20 0.02 4.91
C SER A 153 -17.23 1.18 4.74
N GLU A 154 -16.90 1.57 3.50
CA GLU A 154 -16.04 2.72 3.22
C GLU A 154 -16.64 4.03 3.75
N ILE A 155 -17.89 4.34 3.42
CA ILE A 155 -18.52 5.58 3.89
C ILE A 155 -18.72 5.56 5.41
N SER A 156 -19.12 4.43 6.00
CA SER A 156 -19.26 4.31 7.45
C SER A 156 -17.92 4.46 8.18
N PHE A 157 -16.82 3.95 7.59
CA PHE A 157 -15.48 4.16 8.12
C PHE A 157 -15.14 5.65 8.18
N LEU A 158 -15.34 6.37 7.07
CA LEU A 158 -15.10 7.81 6.98
C LEU A 158 -15.93 8.61 7.98
N GLN A 159 -17.21 8.26 8.15
CA GLN A 159 -18.08 8.88 9.14
C GLN A 159 -17.59 8.66 10.57
N ILE A 160 -17.13 7.46 10.91
CA ILE A 160 -16.60 7.16 12.24
C ILE A 160 -15.34 7.99 12.54
N ILE A 161 -14.48 8.21 11.55
CA ILE A 161 -13.29 9.07 11.73
C ILE A 161 -13.57 10.57 11.56
N ASP A 162 -14.82 10.99 11.37
CA ASP A 162 -15.21 12.38 11.06
C ASP A 162 -14.53 12.95 9.81
N PHE A 163 -14.27 12.09 8.83
CA PHE A 163 -13.52 12.43 7.61
C PHE A 163 -12.12 12.99 7.88
N GLU A 164 -11.58 12.83 9.09
CA GLU A 164 -10.19 13.14 9.39
C GLU A 164 -9.30 12.09 8.72
N THR A 165 -8.93 12.35 7.47
CA THR A 165 -8.11 11.47 6.63
C THR A 165 -6.66 11.91 6.56
N TRP A 166 -6.35 13.14 6.98
CA TRP A 166 -5.00 13.66 7.00
C TRP A 166 -4.13 12.88 7.99
N VAL A 167 -2.97 12.42 7.52
CA VAL A 167 -1.99 11.70 8.34
C VAL A 167 -0.64 12.38 8.13
N GLU A 168 -0.10 12.91 9.23
CA GLU A 168 1.26 13.45 9.29
C GLU A 168 2.23 12.36 9.70
N PHE A 169 3.25 12.14 8.87
CA PHE A 169 4.27 11.11 9.08
C PHE A 169 5.21 11.43 10.25
N GLU A 170 5.38 12.71 10.58
CA GLU A 170 6.36 13.17 11.57
C GLU A 170 5.90 12.98 13.02
N ASN A 171 4.58 12.81 13.25
CA ASN A 171 3.98 12.93 14.58
C ASN A 171 3.42 11.62 15.18
N HIS A 172 3.37 10.52 14.43
CA HIS A 172 2.91 9.25 15.02
C HIS A 172 4.08 8.39 15.50
N SER A 173 4.06 8.03 16.79
CA SER A 173 4.96 7.04 17.40
C SER A 173 4.98 5.68 16.67
N LEU A 174 3.94 5.37 15.89
CA LEU A 174 3.88 4.22 14.98
C LEU A 174 5.00 4.24 13.92
N PHE A 175 5.61 5.39 13.62
CA PHE A 175 6.67 5.54 12.63
C PHE A 175 8.09 5.33 13.16
N GLN A 176 8.31 5.31 14.48
CA GLN A 176 9.67 5.25 15.07
C GLN A 176 10.46 3.94 14.79
N VAL A 177 9.90 2.99 14.04
CA VAL A 177 10.48 1.64 13.85
C VAL A 177 10.60 1.25 12.37
N VAL A 178 10.12 2.06 11.44
CA VAL A 178 10.40 1.83 10.00
C VAL A 178 11.64 2.67 9.69
N PRO A 179 12.80 2.07 9.36
CA PRO A 179 13.95 2.85 8.92
C PRO A 179 13.49 3.67 7.71
N LEU A 180 13.46 4.99 7.86
CA LEU A 180 13.41 5.89 6.72
C LEU A 180 14.61 5.52 5.85
N ILE A 181 14.34 4.96 4.67
CA ILE A 181 15.36 4.85 3.62
C ILE A 181 15.55 6.28 3.11
N ASN A 182 16.23 7.10 3.91
CA ASN A 182 16.71 8.39 3.48
C ASN A 182 17.78 8.13 2.42
N GLU A 183 17.47 8.55 1.20
CA GLU A 183 18.41 9.18 0.27
C GLU A 183 19.85 8.68 0.36
N THR A 184 20.13 7.56 -0.30
CA THR A 184 21.51 7.27 -0.73
C THR A 184 21.49 6.82 -2.18
N ILE A 185 20.99 7.70 -3.04
CA ILE A 185 21.42 7.75 -4.44
C ILE A 185 21.76 9.22 -4.74
N ILE A 186 22.74 9.76 -4.00
CA ILE A 186 23.53 10.86 -4.52
C ILE A 186 24.67 10.21 -5.30
N ILE A 187 24.48 10.25 -6.62
CA ILE A 187 25.48 10.53 -7.66
C ILE A 187 26.94 10.21 -7.26
N GLN A 188 27.51 9.19 -7.89
CA GLN A 188 28.92 9.17 -8.30
C GLN A 188 28.98 8.93 -9.80
#